data_AF-A0A0B2RY94-F1
#
_entry.id   AF-A0A0B2RY94-F1
#
_cell.length_a   1.000
_cell.length_b   1.000
_cell.length_c   1.000
_cell.angle_alpha   90.00
_cell.angle_beta   90.00
_cell.angle_gamma   90.00
#
_symmetry.space_group_name_H-M   'P 1'
#
loop_
_entity.id
_entity.type
_entity.pdbx_description
1 polymer ?
#
loop_
_entity_poly.entity_id
_entity_poly.type
_entity_poly.pdbx_seq_one_letter_code
_entity_poly.pdbx_strand_id
1 'polypeptide(L)' 'HNPSFHEHTKHIKLDCHIVREKLDQGLIHLLPVPSTQQLTDIYTKPLTLAPFGSIFSKMGMINIH' A
#
# COMPACT_ATOMS: atom_id res chain seq x y z
N HIS A 1 -2.09 18.25 -24.72
CA HIS A 1 -3.08 17.34 -24.10
C HIS A 1 -2.45 15.95 -24.10
N ASN A 2 -2.16 15.37 -22.94
CA ASN A 2 -1.39 14.12 -22.87
C ASN A 2 -2.34 12.93 -22.57
N PRO A 3 -2.69 12.12 -23.58
CA PRO A 3 -3.68 11.05 -23.46
C PRO A 3 -3.26 9.94 -22.49
N SER A 4 -1.95 9.68 -22.31
CA SER A 4 -1.49 8.66 -21.37
C SER A 4 -1.79 9.06 -19.91
N PHE A 5 -1.53 10.30 -19.52
CA PHE A 5 -1.88 10.79 -18.18
C PHE A 5 -3.39 10.75 -17.93
N HIS A 6 -4.18 11.03 -18.95
CA HIS A 6 -5.64 10.95 -18.85
C HIS A 6 -6.10 9.51 -18.59
N GLU A 7 -5.54 8.54 -19.29
CA GLU A 7 -5.84 7.12 -19.11
C GLU A 7 -5.44 6.63 -17.71
N HIS A 8 -4.21 6.89 -17.26
CA HIS A 8 -3.77 6.52 -15.90
C HIS A 8 -4.65 7.15 -14.81
N THR A 9 -5.02 8.42 -14.97
CA THR A 9 -5.92 9.10 -14.02
C THR A 9 -7.30 8.46 -14.00
N LYS A 10 -7.80 8.01 -15.16
CA LYS A 10 -9.09 7.31 -15.28
C LYS A 10 -9.06 5.98 -14.53
N HIS A 11 -7.99 5.19 -14.66
CA HIS A 11 -7.83 3.92 -13.94
C HIS A 11 -7.85 4.13 -12.42
N ILE A 12 -7.07 5.08 -11.89
CA ILE A 12 -7.05 5.39 -10.46
C ILE A 12 -8.44 5.78 -9.95
N LYS A 13 -9.17 6.61 -10.71
CA LYS A 13 -10.54 7.01 -10.36
C LYS A 13 -11.49 5.82 -10.33
N LEU A 14 -11.38 4.91 -11.31
CA LEU A 14 -12.21 3.72 -11.39
C LEU A 14 -11.94 2.77 -10.23
N ASP A 15 -10.67 2.47 -9.95
CA ASP A 15 -10.26 1.58 -8.86
C ASP A 15 -10.75 2.10 -7.50
N CYS A 16 -10.58 3.41 -7.26
CA CYS A 16 -11.07 4.05 -6.04
C CYS A 16 -12.60 3.95 -5.89
N HIS A 17 -13.35 4.14 -6.99
CA HIS A 17 -14.80 4.00 -6.98
C HIS A 17 -15.23 2.57 -6.63
N ILE A 18 -14.63 1.57 -7.27
CA ILE A 18 -14.94 0.16 -7.02
C ILE A 18 -14.66 -0.20 -5.56
N VAL A 19 -13.48 0.14 -5.03
CA VAL A 19 -13.13 -0.13 -3.62
C VAL A 19 -14.14 0.51 -2.67
N ARG A 20 -14.55 1.75 -2.94
CA ARG A 20 -15.54 2.45 -2.13
C ARG A 20 -16.92 1.78 -2.17
N GLU A 21 -17.40 1.38 -3.35
CA GLU A 21 -18.66 0.64 -3.45
C GLU A 21 -18.62 -0.68 -2.68
N LYS A 22 -17.49 -1.40 -2.72
CA LYS A 22 -17.33 -2.65 -1.97
C LYS A 22 -17.27 -2.43 -0.46
N LEU A 23 -16.71 -1.31 0.00
CA LEU A 23 -16.77 -0.89 1.41
C LEU A 23 -18.21 -0.58 1.82
N ASP A 24 -18.94 0.20 1.03
CA ASP A 24 -20.33 0.60 1.32
C ASP A 24 -21.29 -0.61 1.31
N GLN A 25 -21.02 -1.60 0.47
CA GLN A 25 -21.73 -2.89 0.45
C GLN A 25 -21.35 -3.81 1.62
N GLY A 26 -20.35 -3.46 2.43
CA GLY A 26 -19.84 -4.31 3.53
C GLY A 26 -19.12 -5.57 3.06
N LEU A 27 -18.70 -5.65 1.78
CA LEU A 27 -17.97 -6.79 1.23
C LEU A 27 -16.49 -6.76 1.63
N ILE A 28 -15.96 -5.57 1.96
CA ILE A 28 -14.62 -5.39 2.50
C ILE A 28 -14.68 -4.45 3.70
N HIS A 29 -13.74 -4.60 4.63
CA HIS A 29 -13.60 -3.74 5.80
C HIS A 29 -12.19 -3.16 5.85
N LEU A 30 -12.08 -1.85 6.08
CA LEU A 30 -10.79 -1.22 6.34
C LEU A 30 -10.43 -1.37 7.82
N LEU A 31 -9.33 -2.05 8.09
CA LEU A 31 -8.76 -2.14 9.43
C LEU A 31 -7.54 -1.22 9.53
N PRO A 32 -7.48 -0.31 10.51
CA PRO A 32 -6.32 0.55 10.68
C PRO A 32 -5.11 -0.28 11.09
N VAL A 33 -3.99 -0.09 10.40
CA VAL A 33 -2.70 -0.72 10.74
C VAL A 33 -1.72 0.40 11.11
N PRO A 34 -1.12 0.38 12.31
CA PRO A 34 -0.05 1.32 12.65
C PRO A 34 1.13 1.20 11.69
N SER A 35 1.75 2.31 11.30
CA SER A 35 2.88 2.30 10.36
C SER A 35 4.05 1.42 10.83
N THR A 36 4.24 1.27 12.15
CA THR A 36 5.24 0.38 12.76
C THR A 36 4.97 -1.11 12.54
N GLN A 37 3.76 -1.46 12.09
CA GLN A 37 3.31 -2.82 11.78
C GLN A 37 2.99 -3.01 10.29
N GLN A 38 3.06 -1.94 9.48
CA GLN A 38 2.80 -1.98 8.06
C GLN A 38 4.07 -2.40 7.30
N LEU A 39 4.30 -3.71 7.18
CA LEU A 39 5.52 -4.25 6.54
C LEU A 39 5.72 -3.80 5.08
N THR A 40 4.64 -3.45 4.39
CA THR A 40 4.67 -2.99 3.00
C THR A 40 5.31 -1.61 2.83
N ASP A 41 5.49 -0.86 3.91
CA ASP A 41 6.11 0.47 3.87
C ASP A 41 7.55 0.41 3.36
N ILE A 42 8.27 -0.70 3.56
CA ILE A 42 9.64 -0.89 3.05
C ILE A 42 9.72 -0.91 1.51
N TYR A 43 8.63 -1.29 0.83
CA TYR A 43 8.56 -1.38 -0.63
C TYR A 43 7.91 -0.15 -1.27
N THR A 44 7.22 0.66 -0.48
CA THR A 44 6.34 1.73 -1.00
C THR A 44 6.75 3.13 -0.55
N LYS A 45 7.60 3.24 0.47
CA LYS A 45 7.99 4.52 1.06
C LYS A 45 9.51 4.61 1.27
N PRO A 46 10.10 5.80 1.11
CA PRO A 46 11.44 6.05 1.62
C PRO A 46 11.39 6.15 3.15
N LEU A 47 11.91 5.13 3.85
CA LEU A 47 11.94 5.07 5.30
C LEU A 47 13.28 5.57 5.86
N THR A 48 13.22 6.24 7.03
CA THR A 48 14.43 6.50 7.82
C THR A 48 14.93 5.21 8.48
N LEU A 49 16.19 5.21 8.92
CA LEU A 49 16.88 3.99 9.37
C LEU A 49 16.16 3.27 10.53
N ALA A 50 15.57 4.02 11.47
CA ALA A 50 14.91 3.44 12.64
C ALA A 50 13.60 2.68 12.27
N PRO A 51 12.64 3.27 11.53
CA PRO A 51 11.49 2.54 10.98
C PRO A 51 11.90 1.38 10.07
N PHE A 52 12.92 1.58 9.23
CA PHE A 52 13.41 0.54 8.32
C PHE A 52 13.89 -0.68 9.10
N GLY A 53 14.77 -0.52 10.10
CA GLY A 53 15.29 -1.64 10.90
C GLY A 53 14.18 -2.39 11.66
N SER A 54 13.20 -1.66 12.21
CA SER A 54 12.05 -2.25 12.91
C SER A 54 11.16 -3.07 11.99
N ILE A 55 10.91 -2.60 10.76
CA ILE A 55 10.10 -3.33 9.76
C ILE A 55 10.88 -4.51 9.17
N PHE A 56 12.15 -4.29 8.84
CA PHE A 56 13.03 -5.29 8.25
C PHE A 56 13.21 -6.52 9.16
N SER A 57 13.43 -6.30 10.46
CA SER A 57 13.55 -7.39 11.43
C SER A 57 12.30 -8.27 11.54
N LYS A 58 11.12 -7.74 11.21
CA LYS A 58 9.84 -8.48 11.23
C LYS A 58 9.55 -9.25 9.94
N MET A 59 10.35 -9.06 8.88
CA MET A 59 10.10 -9.68 7.57
C MET A 59 10.45 -11.18 7.54
N GLY A 60 11.18 -11.69 8.53
CA GLY A 60 11.55 -13.12 8.58
C GLY A 60 12.44 -13.54 7.41
N MET A 61 13.29 -12.63 6.93
CA MET A 61 14.18 -12.90 5.80
C MET A 61 15.20 -13.99 6.14
N ILE A 62 15.38 -14.92 5.21
CA ILE A 62 16.39 -15.98 5.30
C ILE A 62 17.59 -15.57 4.46
N ASN A 63 18.79 -15.67 5.05
CA ASN A 63 20.02 -15.54 4.28
C ASN A 63 20.24 -16.83 3.47
N ILE A 64 20.40 -16.70 2.16
CA ILE A 64 20.59 -17.82 1.21
C ILE A 64 22.05 -18.02 0.80
N HIS A 65 22.97 -17.26 1.41
CA HIS A 65 24.41 -17.27 1.13
C HIS A 65 25.23 -17.70 2.35
#